data_AF-A0A2N2J6H9-F1
#
_entry.id   AF-A0A2N2J6H9-F1
#
_cell.length_a   1.000
_cell.length_b   1.000
_cell.length_c   1.000
_cell.angle_alpha   90.00
_cell.angle_beta   90.00
_cell.angle_gamma   90.00
#
_symmetry.space_group_name_H-M   'P 1'
#
loop_
_entity.id
_entity.type
_entity.pdbx_description
1 polymer ?
#
loop_
_entity_poly.entity_id
_entity_poly.type
_entity_poly.pdbx_seq_one_letter_code
_entity_poly.pdbx_strand_id
1 'polypeptide(L)'
;MRKENETWNNKTSVSIICMLVFIVMIMTCVNACGFFGIGSTSWKEEVLLHDGTKIVVERYYHLGGKRTLDSTEKRNLDETVTFTLPGSNKKVTWKMDFRDSVPEPNSLDLLVLDIVNGTPYIATNPRGCIAYNKWERPNPPYIFFKYDGNYWKRISLNEFPAEISKVNVIIERPPAKLLKSFYTVEQVNEQNHNLREEIFKTIVRSPLKGKELCPVWFFDGRYWRGAGGLEKLPSYEACVTVCNQKRISMEYCPCKRVFDVDAKGEK
;
A
#
# COMPACT_ATOMS: atom_id res chain seq x y z
N MET A 1 6.17 52.61 53.82
CA MET A 1 6.14 51.68 52.67
C MET A 1 7.56 51.20 52.41
N ARG A 2 7.84 49.93 52.71
CA ARG A 2 9.16 49.29 52.60
C ARG A 2 9.25 48.63 51.23
N LYS A 3 10.20 49.03 50.38
CA LYS A 3 10.53 48.31 49.13
C LYS A 3 11.56 47.24 49.48
N GLU A 4 11.17 45.98 49.35
CA GLU A 4 12.10 44.85 49.38
C GLU A 4 12.75 44.72 48.00
N ASN A 5 14.08 44.75 47.97
CA ASN A 5 14.87 44.47 46.78
C ASN A 5 15.07 42.95 46.70
N GLU A 6 14.37 42.28 45.80
CA GLU A 6 14.65 40.88 45.45
C GLU A 6 15.96 40.80 44.67
N THR A 7 16.98 40.24 45.31
CA THR A 7 18.22 39.83 44.65
C THR A 7 17.99 38.52 43.90
N TRP A 8 17.83 38.61 42.59
CA TRP A 8 17.79 37.44 41.71
C TRP A 8 19.11 36.66 41.82
N ASN A 9 19.00 35.39 42.22
CA ASN A 9 20.14 34.51 42.44
C ASN A 9 20.66 34.02 41.07
N ASN A 10 21.64 34.73 40.50
CA ASN A 10 22.16 34.49 39.15
C ASN A 10 22.67 33.06 38.89
N LYS A 11 22.95 32.26 39.94
CA LYS A 11 23.40 30.86 39.82
C LYS A 11 22.32 29.91 39.30
N THR A 12 21.05 30.09 39.65
CA THR A 12 19.97 29.19 39.18
C THR A 12 19.61 29.47 37.72
N SER A 13 19.66 30.73 37.30
CA SER A 13 19.35 31.13 35.91
C SER A 13 20.39 30.62 34.92
N VAL A 14 21.69 30.67 35.24
CA VAL A 14 22.75 30.14 34.37
C VAL A 14 22.65 28.60 34.25
N SER A 15 22.28 27.91 35.32
CA SER A 15 22.08 26.44 35.31
C SER A 15 20.92 26.02 34.40
N ILE A 16 19.80 26.74 34.44
CA ILE A 16 18.62 26.47 33.60
C ILE A 16 18.93 26.77 32.12
N ILE A 17 19.65 27.86 31.83
CA ILE A 17 20.03 28.21 30.46
C ILE A 17 20.99 27.15 29.89
N CYS A 18 21.99 26.71 30.65
CA CYS A 18 22.89 25.63 30.21
C CYS A 18 22.14 24.30 29.98
N MET A 19 21.15 23.97 30.82
CA MET A 19 20.33 22.77 30.66
C MET A 19 19.44 22.86 29.40
N LEU A 20 18.82 24.01 29.13
CA LEU A 20 18.01 24.23 27.92
C LEU A 20 18.84 24.17 26.64
N VAL A 21 20.07 24.72 26.64
CA VAL A 21 20.99 24.62 25.51
C VAL A 21 21.39 23.16 25.25
N PHE A 22 21.61 22.37 26.30
CA PHE A 22 21.88 20.94 26.16
C PHE A 22 20.69 20.16 25.58
N ILE A 23 19.46 20.48 25.99
CA ILE A 23 18.23 19.87 25.46
C ILE A 23 18.05 20.21 23.98
N VAL A 24 18.29 21.45 23.57
CA VAL A 24 18.21 21.88 22.17
C VAL A 24 19.31 21.23 21.30
N MET A 25 20.52 21.02 21.83
CA MET A 25 21.57 20.27 21.14
C MET A 25 21.24 18.78 20.98
N ILE A 26 20.62 18.14 21.98
CA ILE A 26 20.16 16.75 21.85
C ILE A 26 19.04 16.64 20.79
N MET A 27 18.20 17.68 20.67
CA MET A 27 17.08 17.70 19.71
C MET A 27 17.52 17.87 18.25
N THR A 28 18.72 18.42 18.01
CA THR A 28 19.26 18.59 16.64
C THR A 28 20.10 17.39 16.16
N CYS A 29 20.42 16.44 17.05
CA CYS A 29 21.16 15.22 16.72
C CYS A 29 20.29 14.02 16.36
N VAL A 30 18.96 14.16 16.32
CA VAL A 30 18.04 13.08 15.91
C VAL A 30 17.95 13.02 14.39
N ASN A 31 19.07 12.73 13.74
CA ASN A 31 19.02 12.11 12.42
C ASN A 31 18.33 10.75 12.60
N ALA A 32 17.21 10.58 11.89
CA ALA A 32 16.30 9.44 11.98
C ALA A 32 16.99 8.11 11.64
N CYS A 33 17.65 7.49 12.61
CA CYS A 33 18.20 6.15 12.52
C CYS A 33 17.77 5.32 13.74
N GLY A 34 16.59 4.70 13.65
CA GLY A 34 16.37 3.31 14.08
C GLY A 34 16.54 2.90 15.55
N PHE A 35 16.34 3.78 16.55
CA PHE A 35 16.60 3.43 17.96
C PHE A 35 15.47 2.66 18.71
N PHE A 36 14.38 2.24 18.06
CA PHE A 36 13.25 1.56 18.75
C PHE A 36 12.71 0.30 18.07
N GLY A 37 13.54 -0.51 17.41
CA GLY A 37 13.09 -1.75 16.75
C GLY A 37 12.19 -1.54 15.52
N ILE A 38 11.69 -0.30 15.34
CA ILE A 38 11.06 0.27 14.17
C ILE A 38 12.11 0.33 13.07
N GLY A 39 11.98 -0.58 12.10
CA GLY A 39 12.77 -0.48 10.87
C GLY A 39 12.07 0.49 9.93
N SER A 40 12.82 1.24 9.15
CA SER A 40 12.28 1.87 7.96
C SER A 40 13.27 1.73 6.84
N THR A 41 12.78 1.91 5.63
CA THR A 41 13.65 2.01 4.48
C THR A 41 13.07 2.94 3.45
N SER A 42 13.93 3.52 2.63
CA SER A 42 13.51 4.39 1.54
C SER A 42 14.48 4.33 0.39
N TRP A 43 13.97 4.63 -0.79
CA TRP A 43 14.75 4.84 -1.99
C TRP A 43 14.05 5.84 -2.89
N LYS A 44 14.77 6.30 -3.90
CA LYS A 44 14.21 7.07 -5.00
C LYS A 44 14.31 6.26 -6.28
N GLU A 45 13.36 6.46 -7.18
CA GLU A 45 13.38 5.82 -8.50
C GLU A 45 12.93 6.80 -9.58
N GLU A 46 13.55 6.70 -10.75
CA GLU A 46 13.04 7.36 -11.95
C GLU A 46 11.81 6.61 -12.47
N VAL A 47 10.77 7.36 -12.77
CA VAL A 47 9.56 6.84 -13.40
C VAL A 47 9.45 7.47 -14.78
N LEU A 48 9.45 6.62 -15.82
CA LEU A 48 9.21 7.02 -17.19
C LEU A 48 7.71 7.14 -17.43
N LEU A 49 7.25 8.34 -17.78
CA LEU A 49 5.86 8.64 -18.07
C LEU A 49 5.50 8.24 -19.52
N HIS A 50 4.20 8.15 -19.81
CA HIS A 50 3.69 7.80 -21.15
C HIS A 50 4.20 8.74 -22.27
N ASP A 51 4.48 10.00 -21.96
CA ASP A 51 4.97 11.02 -22.89
C ASP A 51 6.50 11.00 -23.11
N GLY A 52 7.20 10.06 -22.45
CA GLY A 52 8.65 9.90 -22.52
C GLY A 52 9.43 10.79 -21.55
N THR A 53 8.76 11.65 -20.78
CA THR A 53 9.41 12.41 -19.71
C THR A 53 9.67 11.52 -18.49
N LYS A 54 10.60 11.96 -17.64
CA LYS A 54 10.95 11.25 -16.41
C LYS A 54 10.64 12.13 -15.20
N ILE A 55 10.15 11.50 -14.14
CA ILE A 55 10.08 12.11 -12.81
C ILE A 55 10.84 11.27 -11.80
N VAL A 56 11.16 11.84 -10.64
CA VAL A 56 11.73 11.10 -9.51
C VAL A 56 10.65 10.90 -8.46
N VAL A 57 10.45 9.66 -8.08
CA VAL A 57 9.53 9.25 -7.02
C VAL A 57 10.34 8.80 -5.81
N GLU A 58 9.92 9.22 -4.62
CA GLU A 58 10.46 8.76 -3.34
C GLU A 58 9.53 7.72 -2.73
N ARG A 59 10.09 6.58 -2.37
CA ARG A 59 9.42 5.42 -1.79
C ARG A 59 9.90 5.30 -0.36
N TYR A 60 8.97 5.21 0.59
CA TYR A 60 9.26 5.01 2.00
C TYR A 60 8.41 3.86 2.52
N TYR A 61 9.04 2.94 3.25
CA TYR A 61 8.41 1.80 3.90
C TYR A 61 8.69 1.82 5.39
N HIS A 62 7.64 1.71 6.17
CA HIS A 62 7.74 1.34 7.58
C HIS A 62 7.79 -0.18 7.69
N LEU A 63 8.80 -0.69 8.40
CA LEU A 63 9.06 -2.11 8.56
C LEU A 63 8.81 -2.57 10.00
N GLY A 64 8.17 -3.72 10.13
CA GLY A 64 7.82 -4.33 11.41
C GLY A 64 7.92 -5.85 11.40
N GLY A 65 7.48 -6.44 12.51
CA GLY A 65 7.58 -7.87 12.75
C GLY A 65 8.99 -8.32 13.15
N LYS A 66 9.06 -9.48 13.81
CA LYS A 66 10.33 -10.18 14.06
C LYS A 66 10.70 -10.96 12.80
N ARG A 67 12.00 -10.99 12.49
CA ARG A 67 12.54 -11.92 11.49
C ARG A 67 12.21 -13.34 11.94
N THR A 68 11.76 -14.19 11.02
CA THR A 68 11.48 -15.59 11.28
C THR A 68 12.65 -16.44 10.77
N LEU A 69 12.71 -17.72 11.16
CA LEU A 69 13.68 -18.66 10.57
C LEU A 69 13.52 -18.74 9.03
N ASP A 70 12.28 -18.58 8.56
CA ASP A 70 11.92 -18.69 7.14
C ASP A 70 12.10 -17.37 6.36
N SER A 71 12.30 -16.24 7.04
CA SER A 71 12.52 -14.94 6.39
C SER A 71 13.39 -14.00 7.21
N THR A 72 14.53 -13.63 6.60
CA THR A 72 15.44 -12.62 7.15
C THR A 72 14.98 -11.17 6.86
N GLU A 73 13.95 -11.00 6.02
CA GLU A 73 13.38 -9.69 5.72
C GLU A 73 12.36 -9.28 6.78
N LYS A 74 12.31 -7.98 7.10
CA LYS A 74 11.23 -7.44 7.92
C LYS A 74 9.97 -7.27 7.07
N ARG A 75 8.82 -7.37 7.71
CA ARG A 75 7.52 -7.19 7.06
C ARG A 75 7.27 -5.71 6.75
N ASN A 76 6.72 -5.44 5.58
CA ASN A 76 6.20 -4.13 5.21
C ASN A 76 4.91 -3.86 6.01
N LEU A 77 4.86 -2.78 6.79
CA LEU A 77 3.68 -2.35 7.54
C LEU A 77 2.88 -1.32 6.76
N ASP A 78 3.55 -0.35 6.19
CA ASP A 78 2.94 0.68 5.34
C ASP A 78 3.95 1.15 4.29
N GLU A 79 3.43 1.86 3.31
CA GLU A 79 4.18 2.49 2.24
C GLU A 79 3.69 3.91 2.03
N THR A 80 4.63 4.80 1.76
CA THR A 80 4.38 6.17 1.34
C THR A 80 5.17 6.42 0.05
N VAL A 81 4.48 6.93 -0.95
CA VAL A 81 5.03 7.28 -2.26
C VAL A 81 4.85 8.77 -2.45
N THR A 82 5.92 9.50 -2.71
CA THR A 82 5.88 10.96 -2.85
C THR A 82 6.62 11.41 -4.11
N PHE A 83 6.05 12.38 -4.82
CA PHE A 83 6.65 12.97 -6.01
C PHE A 83 6.21 14.42 -6.17
N THR A 84 6.94 15.18 -6.99
CA THR A 84 6.58 16.56 -7.34
C THR A 84 5.93 16.57 -8.72
N LEU A 85 4.79 17.24 -8.84
CA LEU A 85 4.10 17.43 -10.11
C LEU A 85 4.94 18.30 -11.07
N PRO A 86 5.27 17.80 -12.29
CA PRO A 86 5.97 18.57 -13.31
C PRO A 86 5.29 19.91 -13.60
N GLY A 87 6.09 20.95 -13.84
CA GLY A 87 5.57 22.31 -14.06
C GLY A 87 5.02 22.99 -12.81
N SER A 88 5.14 22.36 -11.63
CA SER A 88 4.73 22.94 -10.35
C SER A 88 5.72 22.55 -9.23
N ASN A 89 5.60 23.20 -8.07
CA ASN A 89 6.31 22.78 -6.85
C ASN A 89 5.40 21.94 -5.93
N LYS A 90 4.26 21.47 -6.43
CA LYS A 90 3.29 20.73 -5.63
C LYS A 90 3.75 19.29 -5.43
N LYS A 91 3.94 18.91 -4.17
CA LYS A 91 4.17 17.52 -3.77
C LYS A 91 2.85 16.77 -3.69
N VAL A 92 2.83 15.56 -4.24
CA VAL A 92 1.71 14.63 -4.17
C VAL A 92 2.18 13.39 -3.43
N THR A 93 1.33 12.88 -2.55
CA THR A 93 1.62 11.70 -1.73
C THR A 93 0.52 10.67 -1.88
N TRP A 94 0.89 9.41 -2.08
CA TRP A 94 0.02 8.25 -1.98
C TRP A 94 0.49 7.38 -0.81
N LYS A 95 -0.44 6.85 -0.02
CA LYS A 95 -0.15 6.04 1.16
C LYS A 95 -0.92 4.74 1.11
N MET A 96 -0.27 3.66 1.55
CA MET A 96 -0.87 2.33 1.62
C MET A 96 -0.54 1.66 2.94
N ASP A 97 -1.53 0.97 3.52
CA ASP A 97 -1.40 0.24 4.78
C ASP A 97 -1.48 -1.27 4.51
N PHE A 98 -0.48 -1.99 5.03
CA PHE A 98 -0.30 -3.44 4.93
C PHE A 98 -0.49 -4.16 6.29
N ARG A 99 -0.85 -3.43 7.36
CA ARG A 99 -0.96 -4.00 8.71
C ARG A 99 -2.16 -4.92 8.87
N ASP A 100 -1.92 -6.08 9.46
CA ASP A 100 -2.97 -7.03 9.88
C ASP A 100 -3.69 -6.62 11.18
N SER A 101 -3.46 -5.40 11.70
CA SER A 101 -4.19 -4.91 12.87
C SER A 101 -5.69 -4.77 12.60
N VAL A 102 -6.08 -4.79 11.32
CA VAL A 102 -7.44 -5.05 10.86
C VAL A 102 -7.46 -6.40 10.12
N PRO A 103 -8.56 -7.17 10.19
CA PRO A 103 -8.65 -8.49 9.53
C PRO A 103 -8.34 -8.47 8.03
N GLU A 104 -8.49 -7.31 7.39
CA GLU A 104 -8.28 -7.10 5.96
C GLU A 104 -7.44 -5.84 5.72
N PRO A 105 -6.10 -5.93 5.56
CA PRO A 105 -5.30 -4.77 5.16
C PRO A 105 -5.67 -4.31 3.74
N ASN A 106 -5.44 -3.02 3.42
CA ASN A 106 -5.67 -2.53 2.06
C ASN A 106 -4.73 -3.21 1.06
N SER A 107 -3.45 -3.34 1.42
CA SER A 107 -2.48 -4.19 0.72
C SER A 107 -2.54 -4.13 -0.81
N LEU A 108 -2.28 -2.96 -1.36
CA LEU A 108 -2.16 -2.74 -2.81
C LEU A 108 -0.70 -2.49 -3.18
N ASP A 109 -0.19 -3.23 -4.16
CA ASP A 109 1.12 -3.00 -4.76
C ASP A 109 1.01 -1.94 -5.86
N LEU A 110 1.86 -0.91 -5.77
CA LEU A 110 1.97 0.09 -6.83
C LEU A 110 2.58 -0.55 -8.09
N LEU A 111 1.89 -0.43 -9.22
CA LEU A 111 2.37 -0.91 -10.52
C LEU A 111 2.69 0.23 -11.48
N VAL A 112 1.87 1.28 -11.45
CA VAL A 112 2.03 2.42 -12.34
C VAL A 112 1.79 3.71 -11.59
N LEU A 113 2.62 4.70 -11.91
CA LEU A 113 2.38 6.10 -11.60
C LEU A 113 2.63 6.91 -12.87
N ASP A 114 1.60 7.62 -13.34
CA ASP A 114 1.71 8.44 -14.55
C ASP A 114 0.96 9.77 -14.38
N ILE A 115 1.22 10.74 -15.26
CA ILE A 115 0.60 12.06 -15.23
C ILE A 115 0.10 12.40 -16.63
N VAL A 116 -1.21 12.43 -16.80
CA VAL A 116 -1.86 12.79 -18.07
C VAL A 116 -2.49 14.16 -17.93
N ASN A 117 -2.09 15.11 -18.79
CA ASN A 117 -2.57 16.49 -18.77
C ASN A 117 -2.50 17.14 -17.37
N GLY A 118 -1.36 16.97 -16.68
CA GLY A 118 -1.13 17.50 -15.33
C GLY A 118 -1.87 16.76 -14.20
N THR A 119 -2.62 15.70 -14.52
CA THR A 119 -3.36 14.90 -13.55
C THR A 119 -2.66 13.57 -13.27
N PRO A 120 -2.27 13.28 -12.02
CA PRO A 120 -1.72 11.99 -11.64
C PRO A 120 -2.75 10.85 -11.66
N TYR A 121 -2.29 9.71 -12.13
CA TYR A 121 -3.01 8.44 -12.13
C TYR A 121 -2.11 7.35 -11.56
N ILE A 122 -2.72 6.41 -10.84
CA ILE A 122 -2.03 5.24 -10.30
C ILE A 122 -2.83 3.98 -10.66
N ALA A 123 -2.11 2.93 -11.08
CA ALA A 123 -2.63 1.58 -11.12
C ALA A 123 -1.94 0.74 -10.03
N THR A 124 -2.74 -0.08 -9.35
CA THR A 124 -2.25 -0.99 -8.31
C THR A 124 -2.81 -2.38 -8.50
N ASN A 125 -2.19 -3.37 -7.87
CA ASN A 125 -2.68 -4.75 -7.80
C ASN A 125 -2.82 -5.19 -6.34
N PRO A 126 -3.90 -5.89 -5.94
CA PRO A 126 -4.00 -6.40 -4.58
C PRO A 126 -2.94 -7.46 -4.25
N ARG A 127 -2.16 -7.22 -3.19
CA ARG A 127 -1.14 -8.14 -2.68
C ARG A 127 -1.79 -9.37 -2.06
N GLY A 128 -1.92 -10.41 -2.86
CA GLY A 128 -2.44 -11.71 -2.45
C GLY A 128 -3.96 -11.80 -2.35
N CYS A 129 -4.45 -13.01 -2.10
CA CYS A 129 -5.88 -13.31 -2.22
C CYS A 129 -6.76 -12.59 -1.19
N ILE A 130 -6.26 -12.32 0.01
CA ILE A 130 -7.03 -11.61 1.05
C ILE A 130 -7.36 -10.19 0.60
N ALA A 131 -6.35 -9.43 0.18
CA ALA A 131 -6.55 -8.08 -0.35
C ALA A 131 -7.44 -8.11 -1.60
N TYR A 132 -7.24 -9.07 -2.50
CA TYR A 132 -8.08 -9.23 -3.69
C TYR A 132 -9.56 -9.42 -3.35
N ASN A 133 -9.89 -10.22 -2.33
CA ASN A 133 -11.27 -10.40 -1.87
C ASN A 133 -11.84 -9.13 -1.21
N LYS A 134 -11.04 -8.40 -0.42
CA LYS A 134 -11.43 -7.11 0.17
C LYS A 134 -11.82 -6.10 -0.90
N TRP A 135 -11.04 -6.04 -1.98
CA TRP A 135 -11.27 -5.10 -3.08
C TRP A 135 -12.31 -5.57 -4.11
N GLU A 136 -13.20 -6.48 -3.71
CA GLU A 136 -14.32 -6.96 -4.54
C GLU A 136 -13.88 -7.71 -5.81
N ARG A 137 -12.65 -8.23 -5.81
CA ARG A 137 -12.12 -9.12 -6.85
C ARG A 137 -12.23 -8.53 -8.28
N PRO A 138 -11.64 -7.35 -8.56
CA PRO A 138 -11.73 -6.74 -9.89
C PRO A 138 -11.15 -7.68 -10.95
N ASN A 139 -11.66 -7.57 -12.18
CA ASN A 139 -11.13 -8.31 -13.32
C ASN A 139 -11.04 -7.40 -14.55
N PRO A 140 -9.84 -7.04 -15.05
CA PRO A 140 -8.50 -7.46 -14.58
C PRO A 140 -8.20 -7.00 -13.14
N PRO A 141 -7.21 -7.62 -12.45
CA PRO A 141 -7.04 -7.49 -11.00
C PRO A 141 -6.36 -6.18 -10.58
N TYR A 142 -6.90 -5.04 -11.02
CA TYR A 142 -6.35 -3.72 -10.75
C TYR A 142 -7.31 -2.86 -9.92
N ILE A 143 -6.73 -2.00 -9.10
CA ILE A 143 -7.44 -0.88 -8.48
C ILE A 143 -6.76 0.41 -8.98
N PHE A 144 -7.57 1.26 -9.62
CA PHE A 144 -7.12 2.48 -10.25
C PHE A 144 -7.48 3.70 -9.40
N PHE A 145 -6.58 4.67 -9.37
CA PHE A 145 -6.80 5.93 -8.69
C PHE A 145 -6.45 7.11 -9.59
N LYS A 146 -7.20 8.20 -9.43
CA LYS A 146 -6.95 9.51 -10.01
C LYS A 146 -6.77 10.51 -8.88
N TYR A 147 -5.77 11.37 -8.99
CA TYR A 147 -5.62 12.49 -8.05
C TYR A 147 -6.45 13.68 -8.52
N ASP A 148 -7.37 14.16 -7.70
CA ASP A 148 -8.28 15.27 -8.06
C ASP A 148 -7.75 16.67 -7.72
N GLY A 149 -6.50 16.74 -7.26
CA GLY A 149 -5.89 17.95 -6.74
C GLY A 149 -5.84 18.03 -5.23
N ASN A 150 -6.63 17.23 -4.50
CA ASN A 150 -6.56 17.16 -3.04
C ASN A 150 -6.37 15.72 -2.56
N TYR A 151 -7.12 14.78 -3.12
CA TYR A 151 -7.19 13.39 -2.69
C TYR A 151 -7.09 12.42 -3.86
N TRP A 152 -6.72 11.17 -3.54
CA TRP A 152 -6.82 10.05 -4.48
C TRP A 152 -8.25 9.50 -4.48
N LYS A 153 -8.86 9.45 -5.65
CA LYS A 153 -10.20 8.87 -5.87
C LYS A 153 -10.06 7.57 -6.65
N ARG A 154 -10.71 6.50 -6.18
CA ARG A 154 -10.85 5.26 -6.95
C ARG A 154 -11.64 5.57 -8.21
N ILE A 155 -11.18 5.05 -9.34
CA ILE A 155 -11.83 5.20 -10.65
C ILE A 155 -11.98 3.83 -11.30
N SER A 156 -12.85 3.74 -12.30
CA SER A 156 -13.00 2.54 -13.13
C SER A 156 -11.86 2.39 -14.14
N LEU A 157 -11.72 1.20 -14.74
CA LEU A 157 -10.79 0.96 -15.84
C LEU A 157 -11.08 1.86 -17.06
N ASN A 158 -12.36 2.16 -17.31
CA ASN A 158 -12.79 3.00 -18.43
C ASN A 158 -12.35 4.46 -18.26
N GLU A 159 -12.22 4.92 -17.02
CA GLU A 159 -11.72 6.26 -16.70
C GLU A 159 -10.19 6.32 -16.64
N PHE A 160 -9.50 5.16 -16.60
CA PHE A 160 -8.05 5.11 -16.52
C PHE A 160 -7.43 5.32 -17.93
N PRO A 161 -6.58 6.36 -18.14
CA PRO A 161 -6.13 6.78 -19.46
C PRO A 161 -5.51 5.66 -20.29
N ALA A 162 -5.90 5.55 -21.56
CA ALA A 162 -5.49 4.47 -22.46
C ALA A 162 -4.00 4.50 -22.81
N GLU A 163 -3.39 5.69 -22.86
CA GLU A 163 -1.95 5.88 -23.08
C GLU A 163 -1.08 5.25 -21.98
N ILE A 164 -1.61 5.16 -20.75
CA ILE A 164 -0.93 4.50 -19.63
C ILE A 164 -1.07 3.00 -19.80
N SER A 165 0.00 2.36 -20.26
CA SER A 165 0.00 0.98 -20.71
C SER A 165 1.06 0.09 -20.07
N LYS A 166 2.10 0.65 -19.44
CA LYS A 166 3.25 -0.11 -18.93
C LYS A 166 3.48 0.13 -17.44
N VAL A 167 3.88 -0.93 -16.75
CA VAL A 167 4.45 -0.84 -15.40
C VAL A 167 5.75 -0.06 -15.46
N ASN A 168 5.90 0.92 -14.56
CA ASN A 168 7.00 1.89 -14.62
C ASN A 168 7.63 2.23 -13.25
N VAL A 169 7.34 1.43 -12.21
CA VAL A 169 7.95 1.51 -10.88
C VAL A 169 8.48 0.15 -10.47
N ILE A 170 9.39 0.10 -9.49
CA ILE A 170 9.75 -1.17 -8.85
C ILE A 170 8.53 -1.73 -8.12
N ILE A 171 8.12 -2.94 -8.48
CA ILE A 171 7.01 -3.61 -7.81
C ILE A 171 7.49 -4.10 -6.44
N GLU A 172 6.72 -3.77 -5.40
CA GLU A 172 7.07 -3.96 -4.00
C GLU A 172 8.38 -3.22 -3.60
N ARG A 173 9.24 -3.89 -2.83
CA ARG A 173 10.48 -3.37 -2.25
C ARG A 173 11.64 -4.30 -2.61
N PRO A 174 12.78 -3.76 -3.08
CA PRO A 174 13.99 -4.56 -3.25
C PRO A 174 14.44 -5.25 -1.94
N PRO A 175 15.06 -6.44 -2.01
CA PRO A 175 15.65 -7.08 -0.84
C PRO A 175 16.60 -6.14 -0.11
N ALA A 176 16.62 -6.17 1.24
CA ALA A 176 17.34 -5.15 2.02
C ALA A 176 18.84 -5.09 1.69
N LYS A 177 19.43 -6.23 1.28
CA LYS A 177 20.84 -6.33 0.87
C LYS A 177 21.14 -5.74 -0.51
N LEU A 178 20.13 -5.61 -1.37
CA LEU A 178 20.24 -5.12 -2.75
C LEU A 178 19.66 -3.72 -2.92
N LEU A 179 19.11 -3.14 -1.85
CA LEU A 179 18.49 -1.83 -1.89
C LEU A 179 19.53 -0.75 -2.18
N LYS A 180 19.27 0.04 -3.22
CA LYS A 180 20.02 1.24 -3.55
C LYS A 180 19.24 2.47 -3.08
N SER A 181 19.95 3.58 -2.86
CA SER A 181 19.32 4.87 -2.56
C SER A 181 18.59 5.47 -3.75
N PHE A 182 19.00 5.12 -4.98
CA PHE A 182 18.44 5.63 -6.22
C PHE A 182 18.46 4.55 -7.32
N TYR A 183 17.40 4.49 -8.13
CA TYR A 183 17.27 3.62 -9.30
C TYR A 183 16.95 4.45 -10.55
N THR A 184 17.71 4.25 -11.64
CA THR A 184 17.35 4.79 -12.97
C THR A 184 16.22 3.97 -13.60
N VAL A 185 15.59 4.48 -14.66
CA VAL A 185 14.54 3.75 -15.40
C VAL A 185 15.01 2.35 -15.82
N GLU A 186 16.25 2.22 -16.28
CA GLU A 186 16.82 0.93 -16.71
C GLU A 186 16.95 -0.03 -15.52
N GLN A 187 17.32 0.48 -14.35
CA GLN A 187 17.43 -0.32 -13.13
C GLN A 187 16.07 -0.69 -12.55
N VAL A 188 15.06 0.17 -12.69
CA VAL A 188 13.66 -0.15 -12.35
C VAL A 188 13.18 -1.33 -13.20
N ASN A 189 13.38 -1.26 -14.51
CA ASN A 189 13.06 -2.36 -15.43
C ASN A 189 13.80 -3.64 -15.07
N GLU A 190 15.08 -3.53 -14.70
CA GLU A 190 15.88 -4.67 -14.23
C GLU A 190 15.35 -5.27 -12.93
N GLN A 191 14.83 -4.49 -11.97
CA GLN A 191 14.22 -5.09 -10.76
C GLN A 191 12.97 -5.91 -11.11
N ASN A 192 12.22 -5.51 -12.14
CA ASN A 192 10.99 -6.17 -12.55
C ASN A 192 11.20 -7.31 -13.56
N HIS A 193 12.44 -7.56 -14.04
CA HIS A 193 12.69 -8.47 -15.17
C HIS A 193 12.16 -9.90 -14.97
N ASN A 194 12.13 -10.39 -13.73
CA ASN A 194 11.68 -11.73 -13.38
C ASN A 194 10.17 -11.87 -13.28
N LEU A 195 9.41 -10.77 -13.35
CA LEU A 195 7.96 -10.81 -13.32
C LEU A 195 7.46 -11.30 -14.67
N ARG A 196 6.96 -12.55 -14.71
CA ARG A 196 6.61 -13.23 -15.96
C ARG A 196 5.20 -12.91 -16.43
N GLU A 197 4.29 -12.69 -15.49
CA GLU A 197 2.88 -12.49 -15.78
C GLU A 197 2.65 -11.13 -16.45
N GLU A 198 1.81 -11.12 -17.48
CA GLU A 198 1.55 -9.91 -18.27
C GLU A 198 0.96 -8.77 -17.42
N ILE A 199 0.20 -9.12 -16.37
CA ILE A 199 -0.42 -8.16 -15.47
C ILE A 199 0.59 -7.28 -14.70
N PHE A 200 1.85 -7.74 -14.58
CA PHE A 200 2.94 -7.03 -13.93
C PHE A 200 3.89 -6.34 -14.94
N LYS A 201 3.58 -6.39 -16.23
CA LYS A 201 4.34 -5.74 -17.30
C LYS A 201 3.53 -4.62 -17.95
N THR A 202 2.26 -4.88 -18.23
CA THR A 202 1.36 -3.96 -18.90
C THR A 202 0.02 -3.87 -18.18
N ILE A 203 -0.71 -2.79 -18.46
CA ILE A 203 -2.10 -2.63 -18.01
C ILE A 203 -3.00 -3.42 -18.95
N VAL A 204 -3.31 -4.64 -18.56
CA VAL A 204 -4.30 -5.48 -19.25
C VAL A 204 -5.67 -4.82 -19.12
N ARG A 205 -6.42 -4.74 -20.23
CA ARG A 205 -7.76 -4.13 -20.27
C ARG A 205 -8.88 -5.13 -20.52
N SER A 206 -8.55 -6.35 -20.92
CA SER A 206 -9.49 -7.45 -21.07
C SER A 206 -9.62 -8.25 -19.77
N PRO A 207 -10.79 -8.82 -19.46
CA PRO A 207 -10.93 -9.76 -18.36
C PRO A 207 -9.98 -10.96 -18.50
N LEU A 208 -9.35 -11.35 -17.40
CA LEU A 208 -8.59 -12.58 -17.26
C LEU A 208 -9.52 -13.77 -17.01
N LYS A 209 -9.05 -14.98 -17.33
CA LYS A 209 -9.80 -16.21 -17.06
C LYS A 209 -9.77 -16.52 -15.56
N GLY A 210 -10.86 -17.05 -15.01
CA GLY A 210 -10.99 -17.28 -13.56
C GLY A 210 -9.90 -18.15 -12.91
N LYS A 211 -9.29 -19.07 -13.67
CA LYS A 211 -8.14 -19.89 -13.20
C LYS A 211 -6.84 -19.10 -13.01
N GLU A 212 -6.76 -17.91 -13.59
CA GLU A 212 -5.64 -16.97 -13.49
C GLU A 212 -5.82 -16.03 -12.29
N LEU A 213 -6.93 -16.15 -11.56
CA LEU A 213 -7.28 -15.32 -10.41
C LEU A 213 -7.23 -16.14 -9.12
N CYS A 214 -6.93 -15.46 -8.01
CA CYS A 214 -6.95 -16.03 -6.67
C CYS A 214 -8.28 -16.76 -6.36
N PRO A 215 -8.28 -17.90 -5.65
CA PRO A 215 -9.52 -18.49 -5.17
C PRO A 215 -10.31 -17.54 -4.26
N VAL A 216 -11.60 -17.82 -4.04
CA VAL A 216 -12.41 -17.04 -3.09
C VAL A 216 -11.96 -17.37 -1.68
N TRP A 217 -11.65 -16.34 -0.90
CA TRP A 217 -11.37 -16.44 0.53
C TRP A 217 -12.37 -15.58 1.29
N PHE A 218 -12.73 -16.01 2.49
CA PHE A 218 -13.61 -15.28 3.39
C PHE A 218 -13.12 -15.42 4.83
N PHE A 219 -13.36 -14.38 5.63
CA PHE A 219 -13.06 -14.38 7.05
C PHE A 219 -14.24 -14.99 7.80
N ASP A 220 -14.03 -16.04 8.60
CA ASP A 220 -15.10 -16.76 9.33
C ASP A 220 -15.41 -16.19 10.73
N GLY A 221 -14.82 -15.04 11.07
CA GLY A 221 -14.84 -14.46 12.42
C GLY A 221 -13.60 -14.81 13.26
N ARG A 222 -12.76 -15.77 12.81
CA ARG A 222 -11.51 -16.15 13.48
C ARG A 222 -10.33 -16.26 12.52
N TYR A 223 -10.53 -16.85 11.35
CA TYR A 223 -9.52 -17.14 10.36
C TYR A 223 -10.01 -16.88 8.94
N TRP A 224 -9.07 -16.60 8.05
CA TRP A 224 -9.30 -16.63 6.61
C TRP A 224 -9.39 -18.08 6.13
N ARG A 225 -10.48 -18.40 5.42
CA ARG A 225 -10.70 -19.72 4.82
C ARG A 225 -10.91 -19.60 3.31
N GLY A 226 -10.38 -20.57 2.58
CA GLY A 226 -10.76 -20.77 1.18
C GLY A 226 -12.21 -21.23 1.09
N ALA A 227 -12.91 -20.81 0.04
CA ALA A 227 -14.28 -21.24 -0.26
C ALA A 227 -14.38 -22.76 -0.48
N GLY A 228 -13.28 -23.44 -0.83
CA GLY A 228 -13.19 -24.90 -0.77
C GLY A 228 -14.25 -25.61 -1.60
N GLY A 229 -14.61 -25.08 -2.77
CA GLY A 229 -15.61 -25.66 -3.65
C GLY A 229 -17.05 -25.22 -3.39
N LEU A 230 -17.30 -24.27 -2.48
CA LEU A 230 -18.63 -23.66 -2.32
C LEU A 230 -19.15 -23.06 -3.64
N GLU A 231 -18.24 -22.56 -4.48
CA GLU A 231 -18.52 -22.07 -5.83
C GLU A 231 -18.94 -23.15 -6.83
N LYS A 232 -18.75 -24.43 -6.48
CA LYS A 232 -19.15 -25.57 -7.31
C LYS A 232 -20.50 -26.15 -6.88
N LEU A 233 -21.10 -25.62 -5.82
CA LEU A 233 -22.41 -26.07 -5.36
C LEU A 233 -23.51 -25.63 -6.33
N PRO A 234 -24.60 -26.40 -6.43
CA PRO A 234 -25.63 -26.15 -7.45
C PRO A 234 -26.46 -24.88 -7.19
N SER A 235 -26.43 -24.33 -5.96
CA SER A 235 -27.29 -23.20 -5.57
C SER A 235 -26.79 -22.45 -4.35
N TYR A 236 -27.30 -21.23 -4.16
CA TYR A 236 -27.09 -20.40 -2.99
C TYR A 236 -27.54 -21.12 -1.71
N GLU A 237 -28.70 -21.77 -1.74
CA GLU A 237 -29.27 -22.51 -0.60
C GLU A 237 -28.40 -23.70 -0.21
N ALA A 238 -27.85 -24.41 -1.19
CA ALA A 238 -26.89 -25.50 -0.95
C ALA A 238 -25.62 -24.97 -0.29
N CYS A 239 -25.14 -23.81 -0.73
CA CYS A 239 -24.00 -23.12 -0.12
C CYS A 239 -24.29 -22.70 1.32
N VAL A 240 -25.43 -22.08 1.60
CA VAL A 240 -25.85 -21.68 2.95
C VAL A 240 -25.98 -22.90 3.87
N THR A 241 -26.52 -24.00 3.35
CA THR A 241 -26.59 -25.27 4.08
C THR A 241 -25.20 -25.75 4.52
N VAL A 242 -24.21 -25.70 3.62
CA VAL A 242 -22.83 -26.07 3.95
C VAL A 242 -22.20 -25.10 4.96
N CYS A 243 -22.46 -23.79 4.87
CA CYS A 243 -22.03 -22.82 5.89
C CYS A 243 -22.56 -23.21 7.28
N ASN A 244 -23.86 -23.51 7.38
CA ASN A 244 -24.49 -23.93 8.63
C ASN A 244 -23.90 -25.24 9.17
N GLN A 245 -23.69 -26.24 8.31
CA GLN A 245 -23.06 -27.51 8.70
C GLN A 245 -21.63 -27.30 9.23
N LYS A 246 -20.87 -26.39 8.60
CA LYS A 246 -19.53 -26.01 9.02
C LYS A 246 -19.50 -25.02 10.19
N ARG A 247 -20.67 -24.65 10.73
CA ARG A 247 -20.84 -23.69 11.84
C ARG A 247 -20.18 -22.33 11.57
N ILE A 248 -20.22 -21.90 10.30
CA ILE A 248 -19.80 -20.56 9.90
C ILE A 248 -20.96 -19.61 10.19
N SER A 249 -20.71 -18.49 10.88
CA SER A 249 -21.75 -17.47 11.09
C SER A 249 -22.29 -16.98 9.76
N MET A 250 -23.60 -16.78 9.67
CA MET A 250 -24.25 -16.30 8.44
C MET A 250 -23.77 -14.92 8.00
N GLU A 251 -23.28 -14.10 8.93
CA GLU A 251 -22.60 -12.83 8.64
C GLU A 251 -21.33 -13.01 7.78
N TYR A 252 -20.62 -14.11 8.00
CA TYR A 252 -19.34 -14.42 7.37
C TYR A 252 -19.45 -15.44 6.22
N CYS A 253 -20.64 -15.98 5.98
CA CYS A 253 -20.86 -16.98 4.95
C CYS A 253 -20.71 -16.36 3.54
N PRO A 254 -19.82 -16.88 2.67
CA PRO A 254 -19.48 -16.23 1.41
C PRO A 254 -20.53 -16.43 0.30
N CYS A 255 -21.63 -17.13 0.57
CA CYS A 255 -22.57 -17.58 -0.47
C CYS A 255 -23.17 -16.44 -1.28
N LYS A 256 -23.45 -15.27 -0.67
CA LYS A 256 -23.95 -14.11 -1.41
C LYS A 256 -22.95 -13.67 -2.49
N ARG A 257 -21.67 -13.61 -2.12
CA ARG A 257 -20.57 -13.25 -3.02
C ARG A 257 -20.31 -14.33 -4.08
N VAL A 258 -20.41 -15.60 -3.70
CA VAL A 258 -20.15 -16.74 -4.60
C VAL A 258 -21.21 -16.86 -5.69
N PHE A 259 -22.48 -16.58 -5.35
CA PHE A 259 -23.61 -16.71 -6.27
C PHE A 259 -24.14 -15.36 -6.78
N ASP A 260 -23.42 -14.27 -6.52
CA ASP A 260 -23.78 -12.90 -6.91
C ASP A 260 -25.21 -12.52 -6.53
N VAL A 261 -25.64 -12.93 -5.33
CA VAL A 261 -27.00 -12.67 -4.84
C VAL A 261 -26.97 -11.37 -4.04
N ASP A 262 -27.50 -10.31 -4.65
CA ASP A 262 -27.68 -9.03 -3.98
C ASP A 262 -28.56 -9.16 -2.73
N ALA A 263 -28.41 -8.22 -1.79
CA ALA A 263 -29.18 -8.17 -0.54
C ALA A 263 -30.72 -8.04 -0.74
N LYS A 264 -31.19 -8.00 -1.99
CA LYS A 264 -32.61 -8.00 -2.37
C LYS A 264 -33.09 -9.28 -3.06
N GLY A 265 -32.24 -10.28 -3.28
CA GLY A 265 -32.70 -11.60 -3.71
C GLY A 265 -33.40 -11.64 -5.06
N GLU A 266 -32.92 -10.89 -6.05
CA GLU A 266 -33.36 -11.06 -7.44
C GLU A 266 -32.13 -11.14 -8.35
N LYS A 267 -32.15 -12.14 -9.24
CA LYS A 267 -31.22 -12.31 -10.36
C LYS A 267 -31.55 -11.32 -11.46
#